data_AF-A0A2A5V9N9-F1
#
_entry.id   AF-A0A2A5V9N9-F1
#
_cell.length_a   1.000
_cell.length_b   1.000
_cell.length_c   1.000
_cell.angle_alpha   90.00
_cell.angle_beta   90.00
_cell.angle_gamma   90.00
#
_symmetry.space_group_name_H-M   'P 1'
#
loop_
_entity.id
_entity.type
_entity.pdbx_description
1 polymer ?
#
loop_
_entity_poly.entity_id
_entity_poly.type
_entity_poly.pdbx_seq_one_letter_code
_entity_poly.pdbx_strand_id
1 'polypeptide(L)'
;MNKNFLKIAENLIAHSKDKNALAFIFKTKVHAIMVFYIYGSKKITFENLCSAINGTASRSTIQSILIEGVKKNYIFKATDEKDKRQKYYNCNNLHTILEKWFLENKAIFNLK
;
A
#
# COMPACT_ATOMS: atom_id res chain seq x y z
N MET A 1 -15.70 2.24 26.00
CA MET A 1 -14.98 1.78 24.80
C MET A 1 -14.65 3.00 23.94
N ASN A 2 -13.41 3.13 23.44
CA ASN A 2 -12.99 4.32 22.71
C ASN A 2 -13.65 4.39 21.32
N LYS A 3 -14.57 5.34 21.13
CA LYS A 3 -15.40 5.47 19.91
C LYS A 3 -14.56 5.68 18.64
N ASN A 4 -13.40 6.33 18.74
CA ASN A 4 -12.55 6.62 17.59
C ASN A 4 -11.94 5.34 17.01
N PHE A 5 -11.42 4.46 17.87
CA PHE A 5 -10.85 3.18 17.42
C PHE A 5 -11.92 2.22 16.89
N LEU A 6 -13.15 2.26 17.45
CA LEU A 6 -14.26 1.50 16.90
C LEU A 6 -14.60 1.98 15.48
N LYS A 7 -14.59 3.29 15.24
CA LYS A 7 -14.85 3.83 13.91
C LYS A 7 -13.80 3.40 12.88
N ILE A 8 -12.52 3.37 13.29
CA ILE A 8 -11.44 2.85 12.44
C ILE A 8 -11.67 1.38 12.11
N ALA A 9 -12.03 0.57 13.10
CA ALA A 9 -12.32 -0.85 12.89
C ALA A 9 -13.50 -1.07 11.93
N GLU A 10 -14.60 -0.32 12.07
CA GLU A 10 -15.75 -0.34 11.15
C GLU A 10 -15.34 0.00 9.72
N ASN A 11 -14.53 1.04 9.53
CA ASN A 11 -14.05 1.45 8.20
C ASN A 11 -13.18 0.35 7.57
N LEU A 12 -12.27 -0.27 8.34
CA LEU A 12 -11.46 -1.39 7.86
C LEU A 12 -12.32 -2.61 7.48
N ILE A 13 -13.35 -2.92 8.27
CA ILE A 13 -14.31 -3.98 7.95
C ILE A 13 -15.03 -3.66 6.64
N ALA A 14 -15.49 -2.43 6.44
CA ALA A 14 -16.12 -2.02 5.18
C ALA A 14 -15.16 -2.21 3.99
N HIS A 15 -13.92 -1.73 4.09
CA HIS A 15 -12.92 -1.88 3.02
C HIS A 15 -12.58 -3.33 2.70
N SER A 16 -12.59 -4.24 3.69
CA SER A 16 -12.32 -5.67 3.46
C SER A 16 -13.39 -6.39 2.63
N LYS A 17 -14.60 -5.82 2.56
CA LYS A 17 -15.72 -6.37 1.78
C LYS A 17 -15.79 -5.82 0.36
N ASP A 18 -15.05 -4.74 0.09
CA ASP A 18 -14.99 -4.12 -1.24
C ASP A 18 -14.04 -4.85 -2.19
N LYS A 19 -14.12 -4.54 -3.49
CA LYS A 19 -13.18 -5.02 -4.52
C LYS A 19 -12.19 -3.93 -4.96
N ASN A 20 -12.14 -2.83 -4.22
CA ASN A 20 -11.46 -1.59 -4.60
C ASN A 20 -10.01 -1.57 -4.06
N ALA A 21 -9.28 -0.47 -4.29
CA ALA A 21 -7.88 -0.36 -3.90
C ALA A 21 -7.66 -0.51 -2.38
N LEU A 22 -8.56 0.00 -1.54
CA LEU A 22 -8.45 -0.14 -0.08
C LEU A 22 -8.53 -1.61 0.37
N ALA A 23 -9.31 -2.44 -0.32
CA ALA A 23 -9.35 -3.88 -0.07
C ALA A 23 -8.01 -4.56 -0.37
N PHE A 24 -7.31 -4.11 -1.42
CA PHE A 24 -5.94 -4.57 -1.71
C PHE A 24 -4.94 -4.05 -0.67
N ILE A 25 -4.97 -2.75 -0.36
CA ILE A 25 -4.04 -2.10 0.58
C ILE A 25 -4.13 -2.74 1.96
N PHE A 26 -5.34 -2.96 2.47
CA PHE A 26 -5.56 -3.49 3.82
C PHE A 26 -5.83 -5.00 3.88
N LYS A 27 -5.54 -5.73 2.79
CA LYS A 27 -5.69 -7.19 2.74
C LYS A 27 -4.89 -7.90 3.83
N THR A 28 -3.64 -7.49 4.02
CA THR A 28 -2.77 -7.92 5.13
C THR A 28 -1.89 -6.76 5.57
N LYS A 29 -1.30 -6.84 6.77
CA LYS A 29 -0.31 -5.86 7.24
C LYS A 29 0.83 -5.63 6.24
N VAL A 30 1.26 -6.69 5.54
CA VAL A 30 2.35 -6.63 4.57
C VAL A 30 1.95 -5.82 3.33
N HIS A 31 0.69 -5.93 2.87
CA HIS A 31 0.19 -5.13 1.75
C HIS A 31 0.25 -3.64 2.09
N ALA A 32 -0.25 -3.27 3.28
CA ALA A 32 -0.26 -1.88 3.73
C ALA A 32 1.16 -1.32 3.83
N ILE A 33 2.06 -2.05 4.50
CA ILE A 33 3.48 -1.67 4.62
C ILE A 33 4.10 -1.46 3.23
N MET A 34 3.93 -2.42 2.31
CA MET A 34 4.49 -2.31 0.96
C MET A 34 3.94 -1.12 0.18
N VAL A 35 2.62 -0.90 0.19
CA VAL A 35 2.02 0.24 -0.52
C VAL A 35 2.53 1.56 0.06
N PHE A 36 2.62 1.69 1.39
CA PHE A 36 3.11 2.91 2.02
C PHE A 36 4.58 3.18 1.71
N TYR A 37 5.43 2.15 1.68
CA TYR A 37 6.82 2.29 1.24
C TYR A 37 6.92 2.71 -0.24
N ILE A 38 6.19 2.03 -1.13
CA ILE A 38 6.22 2.35 -2.57
C ILE A 38 5.76 3.79 -2.82
N TYR A 39 4.66 4.18 -2.18
CA TYR A 39 4.08 5.51 -2.32
C TYR A 39 5.00 6.59 -1.73
N GLY A 40 5.50 6.39 -0.51
CA GLY A 40 6.36 7.35 0.18
C GLY A 40 7.73 7.54 -0.48
N SER A 41 8.29 6.48 -1.09
CA SER A 41 9.58 6.55 -1.78
C SER A 41 9.52 7.13 -3.19
N LYS A 42 8.33 7.31 -3.78
CA LYS A 42 8.04 7.73 -5.18
C LYS A 42 8.58 6.79 -6.27
N LYS A 43 9.77 6.22 -6.10
CA LYS A 43 10.37 5.14 -6.88
C LYS A 43 11.12 4.20 -5.94
N ILE A 44 10.86 2.89 -6.03
CA ILE A 44 11.55 1.88 -5.21
C ILE A 44 11.81 0.62 -6.02
N THR A 45 12.97 -0.03 -5.83
CA THR A 45 13.26 -1.34 -6.45
C THR A 45 12.73 -2.49 -5.61
N PHE A 46 12.72 -3.70 -6.20
CA PHE A 46 12.44 -4.93 -5.45
C PHE A 46 13.45 -5.15 -4.32
N GLU A 47 14.73 -4.89 -4.55
CA GLU A 47 15.77 -5.07 -3.53
C GLU A 47 15.64 -4.06 -2.40
N ASN A 48 15.28 -2.80 -2.71
CA ASN A 48 15.01 -1.81 -1.67
C ASN A 48 13.80 -2.22 -0.81
N LEU A 49 12.74 -2.76 -1.42
CA LEU A 49 11.61 -3.31 -0.67
C LEU A 49 12.05 -4.47 0.23
N CYS A 50 12.75 -5.47 -0.33
CA CYS A 50 13.22 -6.62 0.45
C CYS A 50 14.12 -6.21 1.62
N SER A 51 14.95 -5.20 1.45
CA SER A 51 15.78 -4.64 2.51
C SER A 51 14.95 -3.90 3.57
N ALA A 52 14.03 -3.03 3.15
CA ALA A 52 13.23 -2.19 4.05
C ALA A 52 12.25 -2.98 4.93
N ILE A 53 11.73 -4.11 4.43
CA ILE A 53 10.76 -4.95 5.16
C ILE A 53 11.32 -6.33 5.51
N ASN A 54 12.65 -6.43 5.61
CA ASN A 54 13.34 -7.65 6.04
C ASN A 54 12.77 -8.16 7.37
N GLY A 55 12.64 -9.48 7.51
CA GLY A 55 12.01 -10.12 8.67
C GLY A 55 10.48 -9.95 8.79
N THR A 56 9.87 -9.04 8.03
CA THR A 56 8.41 -8.84 8.03
C THR A 56 7.69 -9.73 7.02
N ALA A 57 8.32 -9.98 5.85
CA ALA A 57 7.81 -10.86 4.81
C ALA A 57 8.96 -11.51 4.03
N SER A 58 8.73 -12.70 3.48
CA SER A 58 9.70 -13.35 2.60
C SER A 58 9.77 -12.65 1.24
N ARG A 59 10.89 -12.80 0.53
CA ARG A 59 11.06 -12.29 -0.85
C ARG A 59 9.94 -12.79 -1.78
N SER A 60 9.51 -14.04 -1.63
CA SER A 60 8.42 -14.61 -2.42
C SER A 60 7.07 -13.97 -2.11
N THR A 61 6.78 -13.65 -0.84
CA THR A 61 5.58 -12.90 -0.46
C THR A 61 5.59 -11.49 -1.05
N ILE A 62 6.73 -10.78 -0.94
CA ILE A 62 6.88 -9.44 -1.53
C ILE A 62 6.65 -9.49 -3.04
N GLN A 63 7.26 -10.46 -3.72
CA GLN A 63 7.10 -10.63 -5.15
C GLN A 63 5.65 -10.95 -5.55
N SER A 64 4.96 -11.81 -4.79
CA SER A 64 3.55 -12.14 -5.02
C SER A 64 2.65 -10.91 -4.90
N ILE A 65 2.86 -10.08 -3.87
CA ILE A 65 2.09 -8.84 -3.67
C ILE A 65 2.34 -7.84 -4.80
N LEU A 66 3.59 -7.67 -5.25
CA LEU A 66 3.91 -6.82 -6.40
C LEU A 66 3.22 -7.32 -7.68
N ILE A 67 3.23 -8.63 -7.94
CA ILE A 67 2.55 -9.23 -9.10
C ILE A 67 1.04 -8.99 -9.02
N GLU A 68 0.42 -9.22 -7.86
CA GLU A 68 -1.00 -8.95 -7.64
C GLU A 68 -1.34 -7.47 -7.87
N GLY A 69 -0.56 -6.56 -7.29
CA GLY A 69 -0.75 -5.12 -7.43
C GLY A 69 -0.61 -4.62 -8.86
N VAL A 70 0.37 -5.15 -9.61
CA VAL A 70 0.55 -4.84 -11.04
C VAL A 70 -0.63 -5.38 -11.85
N LYS A 71 -1.04 -6.63 -11.63
CA LYS A 71 -2.18 -7.24 -12.33
C LYS A 71 -3.50 -6.48 -12.09
N LYS A 72 -3.67 -5.88 -10.91
CA LYS A 72 -4.84 -5.07 -10.55
C LYS A 72 -4.73 -3.60 -10.95
N ASN A 73 -3.65 -3.20 -11.63
CA ASN A 73 -3.34 -1.80 -11.95
C ASN A 73 -3.26 -0.88 -10.71
N TYR A 74 -2.86 -1.39 -9.54
CA TYR A 74 -2.62 -0.59 -8.33
C TYR A 74 -1.15 -0.23 -8.12
N ILE A 75 -0.25 -0.98 -8.75
CA ILE A 75 1.20 -0.73 -8.73
C ILE A 75 1.67 -0.71 -10.19
N PHE A 76 2.42 0.32 -10.55
CA PHE A 76 3.10 0.38 -11.83
C PHE A 76 4.51 -0.12 -11.70
N LYS A 77 4.93 -0.90 -12.70
CA LYS A 77 6.29 -1.38 -12.86
C LYS A 77 6.89 -0.76 -14.10
N ALA A 78 7.99 -0.03 -13.93
CA ALA A 78 8.73 0.59 -15.03
C ALA A 78 10.18 0.08 -15.03
N THR A 79 10.74 -0.06 -16.23
CA THR A 79 12.18 -0.30 -16.42
C THR A 79 12.89 1.06 -16.39
N ASP A 80 14.07 1.14 -15.80
CA ASP A 80 14.85 2.37 -15.85
C ASP A 80 15.35 2.67 -17.27
N GLU A 81 15.33 3.94 -17.64
CA GLU A 81 15.81 4.38 -18.96
C GLU A 81 17.35 4.36 -19.04
N LYS A 82 18.05 4.60 -17.92
CA LYS A 82 19.52 4.61 -17.84
C LYS A 82 20.07 3.21 -17.61
N ASP A 83 19.43 2.40 -16.77
CA ASP A 83 19.78 1.00 -16.54
C ASP A 83 18.59 0.05 -16.77
N LYS A 84 18.48 -0.49 -17.99
CA LYS A 84 17.40 -1.41 -18.37
C LYS A 84 17.32 -2.69 -17.51
N ARG A 85 18.33 -2.99 -16.69
CA ARG A 85 18.32 -4.12 -15.75
C ARG A 85 17.52 -3.79 -14.49
N GLN A 86 17.38 -2.51 -14.15
CA GLN A 86 16.65 -2.05 -12.97
C GLN A 86 15.17 -1.86 -13.26
N LYS A 87 14.36 -2.33 -12.32
CA LYS A 87 12.90 -2.20 -12.33
C LYS A 87 12.48 -1.44 -11.08
N TYR A 88 11.69 -0.39 -11.29
CA TYR A 88 11.11 0.41 -10.22
C TYR A 88 9.61 0.22 -10.15
N TYR A 89 9.11 0.38 -8.94
CA TYR A 89 7.69 0.36 -8.62
C TYR A 89 7.26 1.72 -8.12
N ASN A 90 6.07 2.15 -8.52
CA ASN A 90 5.35 3.29 -7.96
C ASN A 90 3.84 2.96 -7.91
N CYS A 91 3.07 3.72 -7.15
CA CYS A 91 1.62 3.57 -7.07
C CYS A 91 0.92 4.95 -7.04
N ASN A 92 1.38 5.86 -7.91
CA ASN A 92 0.87 7.23 -7.95
C ASN A 92 -0.63 7.32 -8.24
N ASN A 93 -1.20 6.34 -8.93
CA ASN A 93 -2.65 6.24 -9.15
C ASN A 93 -3.45 5.99 -7.87
N LEU A 94 -2.81 5.56 -6.77
CA LEU A 94 -3.44 5.43 -5.47
C LEU A 94 -3.45 6.76 -4.67
N HIS A 95 -2.85 7.84 -5.19
CA HIS A 95 -2.71 9.13 -4.50
C HIS A 95 -4.02 9.60 -3.85
N THR A 96 -5.07 9.80 -4.65
CA THR A 96 -6.37 10.29 -4.17
C THR A 96 -7.01 9.35 -3.15
N ILE A 97 -6.79 8.03 -3.29
CA ILE A 97 -7.35 7.02 -2.39
C ILE A 97 -6.64 7.05 -1.03
N LEU A 98 -5.30 7.11 -1.05
CA LEU A 98 -4.48 7.19 0.15
C LEU A 98 -4.69 8.50 0.90
N GLU A 99 -4.77 9.61 0.18
CA GLU A 99 -5.05 10.93 0.77
C GLU A 99 -6.45 10.99 1.38
N LYS A 100 -7.47 10.50 0.67
CA LYS A 100 -8.83 10.40 1.22
C LYS A 100 -8.86 9.56 2.50
N TRP A 101 -8.26 8.37 2.47
CA TRP A 101 -8.17 7.52 3.65
C TRP A 101 -7.45 8.22 4.81
N PHE A 102 -6.34 8.92 4.54
CA PHE A 102 -5.62 9.68 5.56
C PHE A 102 -6.49 10.79 6.17
N LEU A 103 -7.18 11.57 5.34
CA LEU A 103 -8.04 12.66 5.79
C LEU A 103 -9.24 12.17 6.60
N GLU A 104 -9.86 11.05 6.21
CA GLU A 104 -10.94 10.40 6.96
C GLU A 104 -10.46 9.97 8.35
N ASN A 105 -9.27 9.35 8.44
CA ASN A 105 -8.70 8.96 9.73
C ASN A 105 -8.31 10.19 10.56
N LYS A 106 -7.76 11.24 9.95
CA LYS A 106 -7.47 12.51 10.64
C LYS A 106 -8.74 13.13 11.21
N ALA A 107 -9.84 13.10 10.49
CA ALA A 107 -11.13 13.61 10.95
C ALA A 107 -11.65 12.86 12.19
N ILE A 108 -11.50 11.52 12.23
CA ILE A 108 -11.89 10.70 13.40
C ILE A 108 -11.22 11.20 14.69
N PHE A 109 -9.95 11.62 14.63
CA PHE A 109 -9.21 12.09 15.81
C PHE A 109 -9.33 13.59 16.07
N ASN A 110 -9.73 14.37 15.07
CA ASN A 110 -9.89 15.82 15.18
C ASN A 110 -11.32 16.27 15.46
N LEU A 111 -12.30 15.35 15.45
CA LEU A 111 -13.64 15.58 15.98
C LEU A 111 -13.54 15.77 17.51
N LYS A 112 -13.37 17.02 17.94
CA LYS A 112 -13.64 17.47 19.31
C LYS A 112 -15.13 17.77 19.46
#